data_AF-A0A348VY87-F1
#
_entry.id   AF-A0A348VY87-F1
#
_cell.length_a   1.000
_cell.length_b   1.000
_cell.length_c   1.000
_cell.angle_alpha   90.00
_cell.angle_beta   90.00
_cell.angle_gamma   90.00
#
_symmetry.space_group_name_H-M   'P 1'
#
loop_
_entity.id
_entity.type
_entity.pdbx_description
1 polymer ?
#
loop_
_entity_poly.entity_id
_entity_poly.type
_entity_poly.pdbx_seq_one_letter_code
_entity_poly.pdbx_strand_id
1 'polypeptide(L)'
;MLNSRFLLVFSNVQKAIDKDSILEKIFPSGWEPFVVQILAMVVLVLAFFIFFFKPVRKILDARKEKMMSDVTEAHKKNASAQTLLTEAEGRIRDSKTEAVAIVENARKEAEAIKEQTIAKAKAEAIRIKKDAEKDIEMSKKQAQDDINKSIIEVALKASEKVLEREVDSKDNEKLIGDFLEEMNK
;
A
#
# COMPACT_ATOMS: atom_id res chain seq x y z
N MET A 1 -122.89 12.10 -54.26
CA MET A 1 -122.11 12.81 -53.21
C MET A 1 -121.02 11.92 -52.59
N LEU A 2 -120.25 11.13 -53.35
CA LEU A 2 -119.30 10.17 -52.74
C LEU A 2 -117.83 10.23 -53.22
N ASN A 3 -117.45 11.20 -54.07
CA ASN A 3 -116.10 11.19 -54.68
C ASN A 3 -115.15 12.32 -54.25
N SER A 4 -115.52 13.15 -53.27
CA SER A 4 -114.68 14.30 -52.84
C SER A 4 -114.02 14.10 -51.48
N ARG A 5 -114.54 13.18 -50.64
CA ARG A 5 -113.97 12.88 -49.31
C ARG A 5 -112.77 11.92 -49.36
N PHE A 6 -112.65 11.09 -50.39
CA PHE A 6 -111.55 10.12 -50.52
C PHE A 6 -110.24 10.79 -50.98
N LEU A 7 -110.33 11.80 -51.84
CA LEU A 7 -109.17 12.60 -52.29
C LEU A 7 -108.54 13.44 -51.16
N LEU A 8 -109.35 13.94 -50.21
CA LEU A 8 -108.84 14.69 -49.05
C LEU A 8 -108.09 13.80 -48.04
N VAL A 9 -108.52 12.54 -47.88
CA VAL A 9 -107.85 11.59 -46.98
C VAL A 9 -106.52 11.14 -47.60
N PHE A 10 -106.49 10.88 -48.91
CA PHE A 10 -105.25 10.53 -49.61
C PHE A 10 -104.24 11.69 -49.64
N SER A 11 -104.67 12.94 -49.80
CA SER A 11 -103.73 14.08 -49.74
C SER A 11 -103.12 14.29 -48.35
N ASN A 12 -103.89 14.06 -47.28
CA ASN A 12 -103.42 14.19 -45.91
C ASN A 12 -102.43 13.09 -45.51
N VAL A 13 -102.60 11.88 -46.04
CA VAL A 13 -101.66 10.77 -45.80
C VAL A 13 -100.37 10.98 -46.61
N GLN A 14 -100.46 11.48 -47.85
CA GLN A 14 -99.28 11.77 -48.67
C GLN A 14 -98.38 12.85 -48.03
N LYS A 15 -98.99 13.87 -47.41
CA LYS A 15 -98.27 14.95 -46.71
C LYS A 15 -97.54 14.49 -45.44
N ALA A 16 -97.91 13.32 -44.89
CA ALA A 16 -97.30 12.74 -43.70
C ALA A 16 -96.19 11.72 -44.01
N ILE A 17 -96.11 11.25 -45.26
CA ILE A 17 -95.09 10.30 -45.75
C ILE A 17 -94.21 11.01 -46.79
N ASP A 18 -93.98 12.31 -46.62
CA ASP A 18 -92.99 13.03 -47.41
C ASP A 18 -91.66 13.03 -46.65
N LYS A 19 -90.62 12.46 -47.26
CA LYS A 19 -89.29 12.23 -46.67
C LYS A 19 -88.64 13.54 -46.22
N ASP A 20 -89.05 14.64 -46.85
CA ASP A 20 -88.57 15.99 -46.58
C ASP A 20 -89.14 16.55 -45.26
N SER A 21 -90.37 16.17 -44.89
CA SER A 21 -91.03 16.64 -43.65
C SER A 21 -90.45 16.04 -42.35
N ILE A 22 -89.93 14.82 -42.40
CA ILE A 22 -89.32 14.15 -41.24
C ILE A 22 -87.89 14.67 -41.02
N LEU A 23 -87.15 14.91 -42.10
CA LEU A 23 -85.80 15.46 -42.05
C LEU A 23 -85.80 16.92 -41.57
N GLU A 24 -86.76 17.73 -42.01
CA GLU A 24 -86.91 19.13 -41.59
C GLU A 24 -87.38 19.29 -40.13
N LYS A 25 -88.19 18.34 -39.63
CA LYS A 25 -88.70 18.37 -38.24
C LYS A 25 -87.70 17.85 -37.19
N ILE A 26 -86.78 16.97 -37.59
CA ILE A 26 -85.67 16.51 -36.72
C ILE A 26 -84.46 17.46 -36.82
N PHE A 27 -84.27 18.09 -37.98
CA PHE A 27 -83.15 19.02 -38.23
C PHE A 27 -83.65 20.34 -38.85
N PRO A 28 -84.16 21.28 -38.03
CA PRO A 28 -84.75 22.54 -38.49
C PRO A 28 -83.78 23.48 -39.26
N SER A 29 -82.49 23.17 -39.28
CA SER A 29 -81.43 23.93 -39.97
C SER A 29 -80.72 23.13 -41.08
N GLY A 30 -81.22 21.96 -41.47
CA GLY A 30 -80.54 21.03 -42.36
C GLY A 30 -79.48 20.15 -41.65
N TRP A 31 -78.91 19.19 -42.38
CA TRP A 31 -77.90 18.24 -41.86
C TRP A 31 -76.47 18.82 -41.84
N GLU A 32 -76.26 19.95 -42.49
CA GLU A 32 -74.98 20.66 -42.62
C GLU A 32 -74.29 20.98 -41.26
N PRO A 33 -74.95 21.56 -40.25
CA PRO A 33 -74.30 21.87 -38.97
C PRO A 33 -73.85 20.63 -38.20
N PHE A 34 -74.58 19.52 -38.31
CA PHE A 34 -74.19 18.26 -37.66
C PHE A 34 -72.93 17.66 -38.29
N VAL A 35 -72.79 17.73 -39.62
CA VAL A 35 -71.58 17.25 -40.30
C VAL A 35 -70.38 18.13 -39.99
N VAL A 36 -70.55 19.45 -39.92
CA VAL A 36 -69.48 20.36 -39.49
C VAL A 36 -69.08 20.08 -38.04
N GLN A 37 -70.04 19.83 -37.15
CA GLN A 37 -69.75 19.50 -35.74
C GLN A 37 -69.05 18.14 -35.58
N ILE A 38 -69.46 17.11 -36.33
CA ILE A 38 -68.78 15.81 -36.35
C ILE A 38 -67.36 15.97 -36.90
N LEU A 39 -67.20 16.72 -38.00
CA LEU A 39 -65.88 16.97 -38.61
C LEU A 39 -64.97 17.71 -37.63
N ALA A 40 -65.47 18.75 -36.95
CA ALA A 40 -64.73 19.48 -35.92
C ALA A 40 -64.33 18.57 -34.75
N MET A 41 -65.21 17.69 -34.29
CA MET A 41 -64.91 16.69 -33.26
C MET A 41 -63.81 15.73 -33.71
N VAL A 42 -63.91 15.20 -34.94
CA VAL A 42 -62.90 14.28 -35.49
C VAL A 42 -61.54 14.96 -35.62
N VAL A 43 -61.50 16.20 -36.13
CA VAL A 43 -60.26 16.98 -36.25
C VAL A 43 -59.66 17.26 -34.87
N LEU A 44 -60.47 17.63 -33.88
CA LEU A 44 -60.02 17.84 -32.50
C LEU A 44 -59.40 16.56 -31.91
N VAL A 45 -60.10 15.43 -32.04
CA VAL A 45 -59.62 14.13 -31.53
C VAL A 45 -58.32 13.72 -32.22
N LEU A 46 -58.20 13.88 -33.53
CA LEU A 46 -56.97 13.58 -34.27
C LEU A 46 -55.80 14.47 -33.84
N ALA A 47 -56.04 15.78 -33.67
CA ALA A 47 -55.04 16.71 -33.19
C ALA A 47 -54.56 16.35 -31.77
N PHE A 48 -55.49 15.99 -30.87
CA PHE A 48 -55.17 15.53 -29.52
C PHE A 48 -54.37 14.23 -29.52
N PHE A 49 -54.79 13.23 -30.30
CA PHE A 49 -54.09 11.94 -30.39
C PHE A 49 -52.66 12.14 -30.89
N ILE A 50 -52.45 12.90 -31.97
CA ILE A 50 -51.12 13.17 -32.51
C ILE A 50 -50.24 13.93 -31.51
N PHE A 51 -50.80 14.91 -30.82
CA PHE A 51 -50.06 15.74 -29.86
C PHE A 51 -49.70 14.98 -28.57
N PHE A 52 -50.60 14.14 -28.04
CA PHE A 52 -50.37 13.39 -26.79
C PHE A 52 -49.61 12.07 -26.96
N PHE A 53 -49.66 11.42 -28.14
CA PHE A 53 -48.95 10.15 -28.33
C PHE A 53 -47.44 10.30 -28.19
N LYS A 54 -46.87 11.40 -28.69
CA LYS A 54 -45.44 11.69 -28.64
C LYS A 54 -44.90 11.85 -27.20
N PRO A 55 -45.44 12.76 -26.34
CA PRO A 55 -44.96 12.93 -24.97
C PRO A 55 -45.18 11.71 -24.10
N VAL A 56 -46.31 11.00 -24.25
CA VAL A 56 -46.61 9.79 -23.45
C VAL A 56 -45.62 8.67 -23.76
N ARG A 57 -45.35 8.40 -25.05
CA ARG A 57 -44.32 7.42 -25.44
C ARG A 57 -42.94 7.81 -24.94
N LYS A 58 -42.55 9.09 -25.07
CA LYS A 58 -41.26 9.59 -24.59
C LYS A 58 -41.06 9.36 -23.09
N ILE A 59 -42.09 9.54 -22.26
CA ILE A 59 -42.01 9.29 -20.81
C ILE A 59 -41.87 7.80 -20.50
N LEU A 60 -42.60 6.94 -21.22
CA LEU A 60 -42.50 5.49 -21.05
C LEU A 60 -41.13 4.96 -21.48
N ASP A 61 -40.61 5.43 -22.61
CA ASP A 61 -39.29 5.08 -23.11
C ASP A 61 -38.20 5.57 -22.15
N ALA A 62 -38.28 6.81 -21.67
CA ALA A 62 -37.33 7.36 -20.69
C ALA A 62 -37.35 6.59 -19.35
N ARG A 63 -38.53 6.14 -18.89
CA ARG A 63 -38.63 5.28 -17.70
C ARG A 63 -37.99 3.91 -17.94
N LYS A 64 -38.26 3.30 -19.09
CA LYS A 64 -37.67 2.01 -19.47
C LYS A 64 -36.15 2.10 -19.57
N GLU A 65 -35.64 3.13 -20.23
CA GLU A 65 -34.20 3.38 -20.37
C GLU A 65 -33.54 3.61 -19.00
N LYS A 66 -34.15 4.43 -18.13
CA LYS A 66 -33.66 4.65 -16.77
C LYS A 66 -33.59 3.34 -15.99
N MET A 67 -34.65 2.53 -15.99
CA MET A 67 -34.65 1.24 -15.30
C MET A 67 -33.57 0.30 -15.84
N MET A 68 -33.40 0.23 -17.16
CA MET A 68 -32.35 -0.58 -17.77
C MET A 68 -30.94 -0.08 -17.41
N SER A 69 -30.76 1.24 -17.38
CA SER A 69 -29.50 1.88 -16.97
C SER A 69 -29.20 1.57 -15.50
N ASP A 70 -30.17 1.75 -14.60
CA ASP A 70 -30.01 1.51 -13.16
C ASP A 70 -29.66 0.04 -12.88
N VAL A 71 -30.31 -0.91 -13.57
CA VAL A 71 -30.00 -2.34 -13.47
C VAL A 71 -28.60 -2.64 -13.99
N THR A 72 -28.23 -2.07 -15.14
CA THR A 72 -26.89 -2.25 -15.73
C THR A 72 -25.81 -1.68 -14.83
N GLU A 73 -26.04 -0.50 -14.25
CA GLU A 73 -25.13 0.15 -13.31
C GLU A 73 -25.00 -0.67 -12.02
N ALA A 74 -26.10 -1.19 -11.49
CA ALA A 74 -26.08 -2.07 -10.32
C ALA A 74 -25.27 -3.36 -10.58
N HIS A 75 -25.47 -4.01 -11.73
CA HIS A 75 -24.68 -5.17 -12.13
C HIS A 75 -23.19 -4.81 -12.29
N LYS A 76 -22.88 -3.68 -12.91
CA LYS A 76 -21.50 -3.21 -13.07
C LYS A 76 -20.85 -2.94 -11.71
N LYS A 77 -21.54 -2.26 -10.80
CA LYS A 77 -21.05 -1.99 -9.43
C LYS A 77 -20.81 -3.28 -8.67
N ASN A 78 -21.73 -4.25 -8.74
CA ASN A 78 -21.54 -5.56 -8.10
C ASN A 78 -20.36 -6.33 -8.69
N ALA A 79 -20.20 -6.34 -10.01
CA ALA A 79 -19.06 -6.98 -10.67
C ALA A 79 -17.75 -6.31 -10.26
N SER A 80 -17.67 -4.97 -10.29
CA SER A 80 -16.49 -4.22 -9.85
C SER A 80 -16.19 -4.45 -8.36
N ALA A 81 -17.21 -4.49 -7.49
CA ALA A 81 -17.03 -4.79 -6.07
C ALA A 81 -16.47 -6.21 -5.86
N GLN A 82 -16.98 -7.20 -6.60
CA GLN A 82 -16.46 -8.57 -6.54
C GLN A 82 -15.01 -8.65 -7.01
N THR A 83 -14.65 -7.98 -8.11
CA THR A 83 -13.27 -7.91 -8.59
C THR A 83 -12.35 -7.25 -7.56
N LEU A 84 -12.75 -6.11 -7.00
CA LEU A 84 -11.97 -5.41 -5.97
C LEU A 84 -11.79 -6.24 -4.71
N LEU A 85 -12.81 -7.01 -4.32
CA LEU A 85 -12.74 -7.91 -3.17
C LEU A 85 -11.74 -9.04 -3.43
N THR A 86 -11.80 -9.71 -4.59
CA THR A 86 -10.84 -10.73 -4.98
C THR A 86 -9.42 -10.18 -5.08
N GLU A 87 -9.24 -8.98 -5.62
CA GLU A 87 -7.93 -8.31 -5.68
C GLU A 87 -7.41 -7.96 -4.28
N ALA A 88 -8.28 -7.48 -3.38
CA ALA A 88 -7.90 -7.19 -2.00
C ALA A 88 -7.52 -8.46 -1.23
N GLU A 89 -8.27 -9.55 -1.38
CA GLU A 89 -7.94 -10.85 -0.81
C GLU A 89 -6.60 -11.38 -1.34
N GLY A 90 -6.35 -11.23 -2.65
CA GLY A 90 -5.06 -11.54 -3.27
C GLY A 90 -3.92 -10.74 -2.65
N ARG A 91 -4.06 -9.41 -2.59
CA ARG A 91 -3.05 -8.53 -1.98
C ARG A 91 -2.78 -8.88 -0.51
N ILE A 92 -3.81 -9.21 0.27
CA ILE A 92 -3.64 -9.61 1.68
C ILE A 92 -2.85 -10.92 1.77
N ARG A 93 -3.16 -11.89 0.90
CA ARG A 93 -2.44 -13.17 0.85
C ARG A 93 -0.97 -12.95 0.48
N ASP A 94 -0.71 -12.16 -0.56
CA ASP A 94 0.65 -11.87 -1.03
C ASP A 94 1.45 -11.12 0.04
N SER A 95 0.83 -10.12 0.68
CA SER A 95 1.45 -9.37 1.79
C SER A 95 1.79 -10.28 2.98
N LYS A 96 0.94 -11.27 3.29
CA LYS A 96 1.23 -12.27 4.34
C LYS A 96 2.40 -13.17 3.95
N THR A 97 2.45 -13.64 2.70
CA THR A 97 3.56 -14.44 2.21
C THR A 97 4.87 -13.65 2.23
N GLU A 98 4.84 -12.39 1.81
CA GLU A 98 6.00 -11.50 1.85
C GLU A 98 6.45 -11.23 3.30
N ALA A 99 5.52 -10.95 4.21
CA ALA A 99 5.84 -10.75 5.62
C ALA A 99 6.51 -11.99 6.24
N VAL A 100 6.02 -13.20 5.94
CA VAL A 100 6.65 -14.45 6.38
C VAL A 100 8.05 -14.59 5.79
N ALA A 101 8.22 -14.30 4.51
CA ALA A 101 9.53 -14.35 3.85
C ALA A 101 10.53 -13.35 4.46
N ILE A 102 10.08 -12.13 4.78
CA ILE A 102 10.91 -11.11 5.45
C ILE A 102 11.37 -11.62 6.83
N VAL A 103 10.46 -12.17 7.63
CA VAL A 103 10.81 -12.69 8.97
C VAL A 103 11.78 -13.85 8.88
N GLU A 104 11.59 -14.77 7.94
CA GLU A 104 12.49 -15.91 7.75
C GLU A 104 13.86 -15.48 7.25
N ASN A 105 13.94 -14.52 6.33
CA ASN A 105 15.20 -13.95 5.88
C ASN A 105 15.93 -13.22 7.02
N ALA A 106 15.21 -12.40 7.79
CA ALA A 106 15.76 -11.70 8.95
C ALA A 106 16.29 -12.69 10.01
N ARG A 107 15.61 -13.81 10.24
CA ARG A 107 16.09 -14.87 11.14
C ARG A 107 17.39 -15.50 10.64
N LYS A 108 17.45 -15.87 9.36
CA LYS A 108 18.67 -16.44 8.74
C LYS A 108 19.84 -15.47 8.80
N GLU A 109 19.59 -14.19 8.50
CA GLU A 109 20.61 -13.14 8.58
C GLU A 109 21.08 -12.93 10.02
N ALA A 110 20.17 -12.90 10.99
CA ALA A 110 20.51 -12.80 12.41
C ALA A 110 21.36 -13.99 12.89
N GLU A 111 21.04 -15.22 12.46
CA GLU A 111 21.85 -16.40 12.75
C GLU A 111 23.24 -16.31 12.13
N ALA A 112 23.35 -15.89 10.88
CA ALA A 112 24.64 -15.69 10.20
C ALA A 112 25.49 -14.62 10.89
N ILE A 113 24.88 -13.48 11.27
CA ILE A 113 25.55 -12.40 12.01
C ILE A 113 26.00 -12.90 13.39
N LYS A 114 25.16 -13.66 14.09
CA LYS A 114 25.49 -14.25 15.39
C LYS A 114 26.70 -15.17 15.27
N GLU A 115 26.69 -16.09 14.30
CA GLU A 115 27.81 -17.00 14.08
C GLU A 115 29.10 -16.24 13.72
N GLN A 116 29.01 -15.26 12.81
CA GLN A 116 30.15 -14.43 12.44
C GLN A 116 30.69 -13.64 13.63
N THR A 117 29.81 -13.10 14.48
CA THR A 117 30.19 -12.34 15.68
C THR A 117 30.88 -13.24 16.70
N ILE A 118 30.36 -14.44 16.92
CA ILE A 118 30.99 -15.44 17.81
C ILE A 118 32.37 -15.85 17.26
N ALA A 119 32.48 -16.08 15.95
CA ALA A 119 33.75 -16.42 15.32
C ALA A 119 34.79 -15.30 15.46
N LYS A 120 34.39 -14.05 15.20
CA LYS A 120 35.23 -12.85 15.41
C LYS A 120 35.65 -12.70 16.87
N ALA A 121 34.72 -12.85 17.81
CA ALA A 121 35.01 -12.77 19.24
C ALA A 121 35.99 -13.85 19.70
N LYS A 122 35.86 -15.09 19.21
CA LYS A 122 36.82 -16.17 19.48
C LYS A 122 38.19 -15.88 18.89
N ALA A 123 38.26 -15.41 17.65
CA ALA A 123 39.52 -15.04 17.01
C ALA A 123 40.23 -13.91 17.78
N GLU A 124 39.48 -12.90 18.22
CA GLU A 124 40.00 -11.79 19.01
C GLU A 124 40.47 -12.24 20.40
N ALA A 125 39.72 -13.12 21.08
CA ALA A 125 40.15 -13.70 22.35
C ALA A 125 41.46 -14.49 22.22
N ILE A 126 41.63 -15.25 21.13
CA ILE A 126 42.88 -15.97 20.85
C ILE A 126 44.02 -14.97 20.60
N ARG A 127 43.77 -13.89 19.85
CA ARG A 127 44.75 -12.83 19.58
C ARG A 127 45.21 -12.17 20.88
N ILE A 128 44.27 -11.73 21.71
CA ILE A 128 44.55 -11.12 23.02
C ILE A 128 45.37 -12.07 23.90
N LYS A 129 44.99 -13.36 23.95
CA LYS A 129 45.73 -14.35 24.74
C LYS A 129 47.17 -14.49 24.25
N LYS A 130 47.38 -14.58 22.93
CA LYS A 130 48.71 -14.70 22.34
C LYS A 130 49.57 -13.45 22.59
N ASP A 131 48.96 -12.27 22.47
CA ASP A 131 49.65 -11.01 22.75
C ASP A 131 50.04 -10.92 24.23
N ALA A 132 49.13 -11.31 25.14
CA ALA A 132 49.42 -11.38 26.57
C ALA A 132 50.54 -12.40 26.91
N GLU A 133 50.54 -13.58 26.29
CA GLU A 133 51.63 -14.56 26.44
C GLU A 133 52.97 -13.99 25.99
N LYS A 134 52.99 -13.27 24.86
CA LYS A 134 54.19 -12.60 24.35
C LYS A 134 54.67 -11.48 25.30
N ASP A 135 53.75 -10.67 25.82
CA ASP A 135 54.06 -9.60 26.76
C ASP A 135 54.60 -10.14 28.09
N ILE A 136 54.06 -11.27 28.57
CA ILE A 136 54.57 -11.99 29.74
C ILE A 136 56.00 -12.48 29.48
N GLU A 137 56.27 -13.06 28.31
CA GLU A 137 57.61 -13.55 27.97
C GLU A 137 58.63 -12.40 27.89
N MET A 138 58.26 -11.28 27.26
CA MET A 138 59.10 -10.08 27.23
C MET A 138 59.34 -9.52 28.64
N SER A 139 58.29 -9.44 29.47
CA SER A 139 58.39 -8.94 30.84
C SER A 139 59.27 -9.83 31.72
N LYS A 140 59.18 -11.17 31.54
CA LYS A 140 60.03 -12.13 32.24
C LYS A 140 61.50 -11.96 31.87
N LYS A 141 61.78 -11.75 30.58
CA LYS A 141 63.14 -11.48 30.10
C LYS A 141 63.68 -10.18 30.68
N GLN A 142 62.88 -9.11 30.65
CA GLN A 142 63.24 -7.83 31.24
C GLN A 142 63.53 -7.96 32.75
N ALA A 143 62.68 -8.67 33.49
CA ALA A 143 62.89 -8.91 34.91
C ALA A 143 64.18 -9.70 35.20
N GLN A 144 64.52 -10.68 34.36
CA GLN A 144 65.80 -11.41 34.47
C GLN A 144 66.99 -10.49 34.21
N ASP A 145 66.92 -9.65 33.19
CA ASP A 145 67.97 -8.67 32.88
C ASP A 145 68.16 -7.66 34.04
N ASP A 146 67.07 -7.22 34.66
CA ASP A 146 67.12 -6.29 35.81
C ASP A 146 67.65 -6.96 37.09
N ILE A 147 67.33 -8.25 37.32
CA ILE A 147 67.94 -9.04 38.40
C ILE A 147 69.45 -9.17 38.16
N ASN A 148 69.88 -9.49 36.94
CA ASN A 148 71.31 -9.62 36.61
C ASN A 148 72.07 -8.31 36.86
N LYS A 149 71.50 -7.16 36.43
CA LYS A 149 72.07 -5.84 36.73
C LYS A 149 72.20 -5.59 38.23
N SER A 150 71.16 -5.94 38.99
CA SER A 150 71.16 -5.77 40.45
C SER A 150 72.24 -6.63 41.12
N ILE A 151 72.45 -7.86 40.65
CA ILE A 151 73.52 -8.75 41.15
C ILE A 151 74.89 -8.14 40.85
N ILE A 152 75.11 -7.62 39.64
CA ILE A 152 76.37 -6.97 39.26
C ILE A 152 76.63 -5.75 40.16
N GLU A 153 75.62 -4.92 40.40
CA GLU A 153 75.74 -3.75 41.26
C GLU A 153 76.09 -4.12 42.71
N VAL A 154 75.45 -5.16 43.27
CA VAL A 154 75.75 -5.66 44.61
C VAL A 154 77.15 -6.26 44.68
N ALA A 155 77.57 -7.04 43.68
CA ALA A 155 78.91 -7.62 43.61
C ALA A 155 80.00 -6.53 43.50
N LEU A 156 79.74 -5.47 42.73
CA LEU A 156 80.65 -4.33 42.61
C LEU A 156 80.77 -3.60 43.95
N LYS A 157 79.66 -3.29 44.62
CA LYS A 157 79.65 -2.68 45.97
C LYS A 157 80.37 -3.54 47.01
N ALA A 158 80.18 -4.86 46.96
CA ALA A 158 80.89 -5.77 47.86
C ALA A 158 82.41 -5.78 47.58
N SER A 159 82.80 -5.76 46.30
CA SER A 159 84.20 -5.70 45.88
C SER A 159 84.86 -4.38 46.29
N GLU A 160 84.17 -3.25 46.11
CA GLU A 160 84.59 -1.93 46.61
C GLU A 160 84.82 -1.97 48.12
N LYS A 161 83.90 -2.57 48.89
CA LYS A 161 84.02 -2.66 50.35
C LYS A 161 85.19 -3.55 50.82
N VAL A 162 85.47 -4.63 50.10
CA VAL A 162 86.63 -5.51 50.39
C VAL A 162 87.93 -4.80 50.03
N LEU A 163 88.02 -4.17 48.85
CA LEU A 163 89.19 -3.38 48.45
C LEU A 163 89.45 -2.24 49.43
N GLU A 164 88.44 -1.50 49.85
CA GLU A 164 88.55 -0.44 50.86
C GLU A 164 89.13 -0.96 52.18
N ARG A 165 88.84 -2.22 52.57
CA ARG A 165 89.36 -2.83 53.78
C ARG A 165 90.80 -3.34 53.64
N GLU A 166 91.13 -3.95 52.51
CA GLU A 166 92.46 -4.53 52.26
C GLU A 166 93.52 -3.43 52.01
N VAL A 167 93.13 -2.33 51.35
CA VAL A 167 94.01 -1.20 51.02
C VAL A 167 94.48 -0.41 52.27
N ASP A 168 93.81 -0.53 53.41
CA ASP A 168 94.11 0.26 54.63
C ASP A 168 95.28 -0.29 55.46
N SER A 169 95.53 -1.60 55.49
CA SER A 169 96.44 -2.18 56.48
C SER A 169 97.83 -2.58 55.98
N LYS A 170 98.05 -2.86 54.68
CA LYS A 170 99.37 -3.32 54.17
C LYS A 170 99.76 -2.88 52.75
N ASP A 171 98.84 -2.34 51.94
CA ASP A 171 99.12 -2.08 50.52
C ASP A 171 99.70 -0.68 50.21
N ASN A 172 99.58 0.29 51.12
CA ASN A 172 100.16 1.62 50.93
C ASN A 172 101.70 1.63 50.85
N GLU A 173 102.40 0.69 51.47
CA GLU A 173 103.87 0.57 51.31
C GLU A 173 104.27 -0.13 50.00
N LYS A 174 103.50 -1.13 49.55
CA LYS A 174 103.78 -1.85 48.29
C LYS A 174 103.45 -1.02 47.05
N LEU A 175 102.35 -0.26 47.07
CA LEU A 175 101.97 0.62 45.96
C LEU A 175 102.98 1.76 45.75
N ILE A 176 103.61 2.25 46.82
CA ILE A 176 104.71 3.22 46.74
C ILE A 176 105.99 2.53 46.25
N GLY A 177 106.26 1.31 46.70
CA GLY A 177 107.41 0.51 46.24
C GLY A 177 107.40 0.20 44.75
N ASP A 178 106.30 -0.35 44.23
CA ASP A 178 106.16 -0.74 42.83
C ASP A 178 106.14 0.49 41.90
N PHE A 179 105.53 1.61 42.31
CA PHE A 179 105.52 2.86 41.54
C PHE A 179 106.92 3.52 41.48
N LEU A 180 107.72 3.40 42.53
CA LEU A 180 109.11 3.88 42.55
C LEU A 180 110.05 2.96 41.76
N GLU A 181 109.76 1.66 41.68
CA GLU A 181 110.55 0.70 40.90
C GLU A 181 110.27 0.80 39.39
N GLU A 182 109.03 1.10 38.98
CA GLU A 182 108.65 1.31 37.58
C GLU A 182 109.14 2.68 37.03
N MET A 183 109.40 3.66 37.89
CA MET A 183 110.06 4.93 37.53
C MET A 183 111.59 4.86 37.47
N ASN A 184 112.21 3.81 38.00
CA ASN A 184 113.66 3.64 38.06
C ASN A 184 114.17 2.61 37.02
N LYS A 185 113.39 2.40 35.97
CA LYS A 185 113.70 1.60 34.77
C LYS A 185 113.55 2.47 33.53
#